data_AF-A0A9W8EF83-F1
#
_entry.id   AF-A0A9W8EF83-F1
#
_cell.length_a   1.000
_cell.length_b   1.000
_cell.length_c   1.000
_cell.angle_alpha   90.00
_cell.angle_beta   90.00
_cell.angle_gamma   90.00
#
_symmetry.space_group_name_H-M   'P 1'
#
loop_
_entity.id
_entity.type
_entity.pdbx_description
1 polymer ?
#
loop_
_entity_poly.entity_id
_entity_poly.type
_entity_poly.pdbx_seq_one_letter_code
_entity_poly.pdbx_strand_id
1 'polypeptide(L)'
;DSYNFDLPNGDASAEYFNYALELTEQEVKYYVNDKLEYTLENKNDGKYPLRADHLVIGIWDGSRVSEWAGKTDYSKVQQYSTYFDWIEVTPYCNGQKPESVTFSTVAPIATVAPEISAP
;
A
#
# COMPACT_ATOMS: atom_id res chain seq x y z
N ASP A 1 -14.60 -14.43 -6.36
CA ASP A 1 -14.65 -13.02 -6.77
C ASP A 1 -13.26 -12.42 -6.62
N SER A 2 -12.59 -12.07 -7.73
CA SER A 2 -11.28 -11.42 -7.70
C SER A 2 -11.47 -9.90 -7.67
N TYR A 3 -11.09 -9.27 -6.57
CA TYR A 3 -10.97 -7.81 -6.49
C TYR A 3 -9.74 -7.41 -7.30
N ASN A 4 -9.95 -7.04 -8.56
CA ASN A 4 -8.88 -6.51 -9.41
C ASN A 4 -8.89 -4.99 -9.25
N PHE A 5 -7.91 -4.47 -8.52
CA PHE A 5 -7.65 -3.03 -8.47
C PHE A 5 -7.16 -2.56 -9.83
N ASP A 6 -7.61 -1.38 -10.25
CA ASP A 6 -7.28 -0.80 -11.55
C ASP A 6 -5.85 -0.26 -11.55
N LEU A 7 -4.89 -1.17 -11.69
CA LEU A 7 -3.46 -0.86 -11.83
C LEU A 7 -3.11 -0.73 -13.32
N PRO A 8 -2.23 0.20 -13.71
CA PRO A 8 -1.60 0.21 -15.02
C PRO A 8 -1.07 -1.19 -15.37
N ASN A 9 -1.64 -1.81 -16.40
CA ASN A 9 -1.34 -3.17 -16.87
C ASN A 9 -1.53 -4.30 -15.84
N GLY A 10 -2.16 -4.04 -14.69
CA GLY A 10 -2.37 -5.03 -13.63
C GLY A 10 -1.10 -5.45 -12.88
N ASP A 11 -0.01 -4.69 -12.99
CA ASP A 11 1.29 -5.03 -12.40
C ASP A 11 1.71 -4.04 -11.31
N ALA A 12 1.53 -4.44 -10.05
CA ALA A 12 1.94 -3.65 -8.88
C ALA A 12 3.46 -3.58 -8.67
N SER A 13 4.26 -4.32 -9.44
CA SER A 13 5.73 -4.36 -9.30
C SER A 13 6.47 -3.45 -10.28
N ALA A 14 5.77 -2.88 -11.26
CA ALA A 14 6.36 -2.13 -12.36
C ALA A 14 6.78 -0.69 -11.98
N GLU A 15 6.04 -0.04 -11.06
CA GLU A 15 6.25 1.35 -10.66
C GLU A 15 5.73 1.62 -9.24
N TYR A 16 5.87 2.86 -8.76
CA TYR A 16 5.31 3.29 -7.49
C TYR A 16 3.83 3.63 -7.62
N PHE A 17 3.05 3.22 -6.61
CA PHE A 17 1.62 3.49 -6.49
C PHE A 17 1.33 4.17 -5.16
N ASN A 18 0.39 5.13 -5.18
CA ASN A 18 -0.11 5.75 -3.96
C ASN A 18 -1.24 4.91 -3.40
N TYR A 19 -0.96 4.16 -2.34
CA TYR A 19 -1.99 3.44 -1.57
C TYR A 19 -2.41 4.29 -0.37
N ALA A 20 -3.71 4.51 -0.20
CA ALA A 20 -4.23 5.22 0.97
C ALA A 20 -5.39 4.45 1.62
N LEU A 21 -5.45 4.55 2.94
CA LEU A 21 -6.53 4.02 3.77
C LEU A 21 -7.08 5.17 4.62
N GLU A 22 -8.38 5.43 4.49
CA GLU A 22 -9.11 6.37 5.35
C GLU A 22 -10.01 5.57 6.28
N LEU A 23 -9.84 5.73 7.59
CA LEU A 23 -10.67 5.11 8.61
C LEU A 23 -11.46 6.21 9.33
N THR A 24 -12.78 6.09 9.33
CA THR A 24 -13.70 6.92 10.12
C THR A 24 -14.50 6.04 11.10
N GLU A 25 -15.47 6.58 11.81
CA GLU A 25 -16.38 5.76 12.62
C GLU A 25 -17.41 5.01 11.77
N GLN A 26 -17.64 5.46 10.52
CA GLN A 26 -18.70 4.97 9.65
C GLN A 26 -18.20 4.03 8.56
N GLU A 27 -16.99 4.27 8.04
CA GLU A 27 -16.47 3.55 6.89
C GLU A 27 -14.94 3.53 6.81
N VAL A 28 -14.40 2.45 6.26
CA VAL A 28 -13.01 2.38 5.78
C VAL A 28 -13.01 2.50 4.27
N LYS A 29 -12.25 3.45 3.73
CA LYS A 29 -12.05 3.60 2.29
C LYS A 29 -10.62 3.26 1.90
N TYR A 30 -10.47 2.54 0.81
CA TYR A 30 -9.20 2.17 0.22
C TYR A 30 -9.05 2.84 -1.14
N TYR A 31 -7.90 3.45 -1.35
CA TYR A 31 -7.57 4.18 -2.57
C TYR A 31 -6.29 3.65 -3.19
N VAL A 32 -6.27 3.67 -4.52
CA VAL A 32 -5.06 3.48 -5.33
C VAL A 32 -4.97 4.65 -6.30
N ASN A 33 -3.88 5.41 -6.26
CA ASN A 33 -3.68 6.61 -7.08
C ASN A 33 -4.88 7.57 -7.02
N ASP A 34 -5.33 7.89 -5.79
CA ASP A 34 -6.46 8.77 -5.48
C ASP A 34 -7.85 8.29 -5.97
N LYS A 35 -7.92 7.12 -6.61
CA LYS A 35 -9.17 6.48 -7.02
C LYS A 35 -9.70 5.60 -5.88
N LEU A 36 -10.98 5.78 -5.52
CA LEU A 36 -11.66 4.93 -4.56
C LEU A 36 -11.89 3.54 -5.18
N GLU A 37 -11.33 2.52 -4.56
CA GLU A 37 -11.41 1.14 -5.05
C GLU A 37 -12.28 0.24 -4.17
N TYR A 38 -12.36 0.54 -2.87
CA TYR A 38 -13.17 -0.24 -1.94
C TYR A 38 -13.65 0.57 -0.74
N THR A 39 -14.88 0.27 -0.30
CA THR A 39 -15.49 0.83 0.92
C THR A 39 -15.98 -0.32 1.82
N LEU A 40 -15.59 -0.30 3.08
CA LEU A 40 -16.14 -1.13 4.15
C LEU A 40 -16.99 -0.27 5.08
N GLU A 41 -18.31 -0.49 5.07
CA GLU A 41 -19.23 0.21 5.97
C GLU A 41 -19.29 -0.44 7.36
N ASN A 42 -19.43 0.38 8.39
CA ASN A 42 -19.70 -0.04 9.74
C ASN A 42 -21.16 -0.51 9.87
N LYS A 43 -21.34 -1.83 10.00
CA LYS A 43 -22.67 -2.46 10.16
C LYS A 43 -23.13 -2.54 11.62
N ASN A 44 -22.41 -1.93 12.55
CA ASN A 44 -22.66 -2.00 14.00
C ASN A 44 -22.74 -3.44 14.54
N ASP A 45 -21.98 -4.36 13.96
CA ASP A 45 -21.97 -5.79 14.33
C ASP A 45 -20.77 -6.17 15.24
N GLY A 46 -19.99 -5.18 15.67
CA GLY A 46 -18.81 -5.35 16.53
C GLY A 46 -17.55 -5.85 15.81
N LYS A 47 -17.57 -6.03 14.48
CA LYS A 47 -16.40 -6.45 13.69
C LYS A 47 -15.67 -5.30 13.01
N TYR A 48 -16.28 -4.11 13.02
CA TYR A 48 -15.74 -2.93 12.39
C TYR A 48 -14.52 -2.39 13.17
N PRO A 49 -13.39 -2.07 12.51
CA PRO A 49 -12.23 -1.50 13.18
C PRO A 49 -12.52 -0.06 13.60
N LEU A 50 -12.47 0.24 14.90
CA LEU A 50 -12.73 1.59 15.41
C LEU A 50 -11.45 2.43 15.59
N ARG A 51 -10.27 1.82 15.48
CA ARG A 51 -8.98 2.45 15.76
C ARG A 51 -7.89 1.88 14.86
N ALA A 52 -6.92 2.74 14.54
CA ALA A 52 -5.67 2.36 13.90
C ALA A 52 -4.51 2.89 14.75
N ASP A 53 -3.96 2.04 15.63
CA ASP A 53 -2.92 2.44 16.59
C ASP A 53 -1.49 2.21 16.06
N HIS A 54 -1.32 1.28 15.12
CA HIS A 54 -0.01 0.88 14.59
C HIS A 54 -0.08 0.68 13.07
N LEU A 55 0.94 1.18 12.37
CA LEU A 55 1.19 0.89 10.97
C LEU A 55 2.31 -0.15 10.89
N VAL A 56 2.05 -1.27 10.21
CA VAL A 56 3.02 -2.34 9.98
C VAL A 56 3.20 -2.49 8.48
N ILE A 57 4.45 -2.45 8.04
CA ILE A 57 4.83 -2.57 6.63
C ILE A 57 5.93 -3.62 6.53
N GLY A 58 5.83 -4.53 5.57
CA GLY A 58 6.85 -5.54 5.34
C GLY A 58 6.59 -6.41 4.13
N ILE A 59 7.65 -7.11 3.71
CA ILE A 59 7.62 -8.20 2.74
C ILE A 59 7.87 -9.52 3.47
N TRP A 60 7.16 -10.57 3.10
CA TRP A 60 7.31 -11.89 3.70
C TRP A 60 7.00 -12.99 2.69
N ASP A 61 7.56 -14.18 2.91
CA ASP A 61 7.29 -15.36 2.09
C ASP A 61 6.05 -16.10 2.59
N GLY A 62 4.93 -15.93 1.89
CA GLY A 62 3.67 -16.58 2.19
C GLY A 62 3.51 -17.99 1.65
N SER A 63 4.47 -18.49 0.86
CA SER A 63 4.31 -19.73 0.09
C SER A 63 4.08 -20.99 0.91
N ARG A 64 4.40 -20.96 2.22
CA ARG A 64 4.20 -22.07 3.17
C ARG A 64 3.00 -21.89 4.09
N VAL A 65 2.31 -20.75 4.04
CA VAL A 65 1.18 -20.44 4.92
C VAL A 65 -0.15 -20.76 4.26
N SER A 66 -0.31 -20.41 2.98
CA SER A 66 -1.56 -20.67 2.25
C SER A 66 -1.35 -20.62 0.74
N GLU A 67 -2.18 -21.37 0.00
CA GLU A 67 -2.16 -21.43 -1.46
C GLU A 67 -2.46 -20.07 -2.12
N TRP A 68 -3.24 -19.20 -1.46
CA TRP A 68 -3.60 -17.88 -2.01
C TRP A 68 -2.36 -17.01 -2.30
N ALA A 69 -1.27 -17.20 -1.55
CA ALA A 69 -0.04 -16.41 -1.69
C ALA A 69 0.82 -16.85 -2.89
N GLY A 70 0.49 -17.99 -3.52
CA GLY A 70 1.29 -18.57 -4.60
C GLY A 70 2.57 -19.25 -4.08
N LYS A 71 3.49 -19.55 -5.00
CA LYS A 71 4.78 -20.21 -4.70
C LYS A 71 5.94 -19.26 -4.98
N THR A 72 6.86 -19.17 -4.02
CA THR A 72 8.10 -18.40 -4.16
C THR A 72 9.18 -19.25 -4.83
N ASP A 73 9.89 -18.69 -5.80
CA ASP A 73 10.97 -19.36 -6.53
C ASP A 73 12.30 -18.66 -6.30
N TYR A 74 12.96 -19.04 -5.19
CA TYR A 74 14.28 -18.52 -4.81
C TYR A 74 15.42 -18.95 -5.72
N SER A 75 15.18 -19.80 -6.74
CA SER A 75 16.21 -20.10 -7.73
C SER A 75 16.39 -18.99 -8.77
N LYS A 76 15.37 -18.13 -8.94
CA LYS A 76 15.34 -17.07 -9.96
C LYS A 76 15.89 -15.73 -9.50
N VAL A 77 15.81 -15.45 -8.19
CA VAL A 77 16.27 -14.20 -7.61
C VAL A 77 16.93 -14.46 -6.27
N GLN A 78 18.03 -13.76 -6.02
CA GLN A 78 18.77 -13.87 -4.76
C GLN A 78 18.05 -13.18 -3.60
N GLN A 79 17.22 -12.18 -3.90
CA GLN A 79 16.47 -11.40 -2.92
C GLN A 79 15.19 -10.84 -3.56
N TYR A 80 14.11 -10.87 -2.80
CA TYR A 80 12.90 -10.08 -3.08
C TYR A 80 12.93 -8.83 -2.22
N SER A 81 12.67 -7.68 -2.82
CA SER A 81 12.68 -6.38 -2.15
C SER A 81 11.38 -5.64 -2.42
N THR A 82 10.96 -4.83 -1.47
CA THR A 82 9.88 -3.85 -1.60
C THR A 82 10.46 -2.47 -1.27
N TYR A 83 9.95 -1.44 -1.93
CA TYR A 83 10.45 -0.07 -1.78
C TYR A 83 9.29 0.86 -1.44
N PHE A 84 9.55 1.81 -0.56
CA PHE A 84 8.60 2.85 -0.14
C PHE A 84 9.30 4.19 -0.30
N ASP A 85 8.67 5.12 -1.03
CA ASP A 85 9.21 6.47 -1.21
C ASP A 85 8.85 7.35 0.00
N TRP A 86 7.57 7.36 0.39
CA TRP A 86 7.08 8.12 1.54
C TRP A 86 5.93 7.41 2.24
N ILE A 87 5.69 7.80 3.50
CA ILE A 87 4.55 7.38 4.31
C ILE A 87 4.00 8.63 5.00
N GLU A 88 2.70 8.85 4.88
CA GLU A 88 1.99 9.92 5.58
C GLU A 88 0.91 9.32 6.48
N VAL A 89 0.80 9.82 7.71
CA VAL A 89 -0.26 9.45 8.64
C VAL A 89 -0.92 10.71 9.14
N THR A 90 -2.21 10.84 8.83
CA THR A 90 -3.00 12.03 9.14
C THR A 90 -4.10 11.66 10.14
N PRO A 91 -3.92 11.94 11.44
CA PRO A 91 -4.89 11.59 12.47
C PRO A 91 -6.12 12.49 12.37
N TYR A 92 -7.30 11.93 12.65
CA TYR A 92 -8.51 12.72 12.80
C TYR A 92 -8.55 13.29 14.22
N CYS A 93 -8.74 14.59 14.32
CA CYS A 93 -8.94 15.28 15.59
C CYS A 93 -10.42 15.59 15.73
N ASN A 94 -11.11 15.02 16.73
CA ASN A 94 -12.55 15.21 16.95
C ASN A 94 -13.42 14.89 15.72
N GLY A 95 -13.08 13.83 14.98
CA GLY A 95 -13.83 13.42 13.79
C GLY A 95 -13.61 14.29 12.56
N GLN A 96 -12.69 15.26 12.62
CA GLN A 96 -12.31 16.08 11.46
C GLN A 96 -10.92 15.71 10.98
N LYS A 97 -10.79 15.55 9.66
CA LYS A 97 -9.48 15.54 9.00
C LYS A 97 -8.85 16.93 9.21
N PRO A 98 -7.61 17.03 9.72
CA PRO A 98 -6.93 18.31 9.80
C PRO A 98 -6.84 18.93 8.40
N GLU A 99 -6.93 20.26 8.32
CA GLU A 99 -6.76 20.98 7.05
C GLU A 99 -5.44 20.53 6.39
N SER A 100 -5.52 20.23 5.10
CA SER A 100 -4.47 19.56 4.33
C SER A 100 -3.09 20.11 4.64
N VAL A 101 -2.21 19.27 5.21
CA VAL A 101 -0.79 19.58 5.27
C VAL A 101 -0.27 19.41 3.84
N THR A 102 0.03 20.52 3.17
CA THR A 102 0.64 20.48 1.84
C THR A 102 2.11 20.10 1.98
N PHE A 103 2.42 18.84 1.64
CA PHE A 103 3.81 18.40 1.54
C PHE A 103 4.38 18.82 0.18
N SER A 104 5.55 19.46 0.21
CA SER A 104 6.33 19.69 -0.99
C SER A 104 6.87 18.35 -1.46
N THR A 105 6.40 17.88 -2.62
CA THR A 105 7.03 16.76 -3.31
C THR A 105 8.42 17.19 -3.74
N VAL A 106 9.44 16.79 -2.96
CA VAL A 106 10.80 16.74 -3.51
C VAL A 106 10.80 15.53 -4.41
N ALA A 107 10.94 15.75 -5.72
CA ALA A 107 11.02 14.67 -6.69
C ALA A 107 12.08 13.64 -6.23
N PRO A 108 11.82 12.33 -6.36
CA PRO A 108 12.80 11.32 -6.00
C PRO A 108 14.09 11.60 -6.77
N ILE A 109 15.23 11.61 -6.07
CA ILE A 109 16.54 11.64 -6.72
C ILE A 109 16.61 10.35 -7.52
N ALA A 110 16.54 10.47 -8.85
CA ALA A 110 16.76 9.36 -9.76
C ALA A 110 18.10 8.72 -9.39
N THR A 111 18.04 7.57 -8.73
CA THR A 111 19.24 6.80 -8.44
C THR A 111 19.61 6.14 -9.75
N VAL A 112 20.56 6.73 -10.46
CA VAL A 112 21.12 6.18 -11.69
C VAL A 112 21.51 4.72 -11.42
N ALA A 113 20.92 3.80 -12.17
CA ALA A 113 21.31 2.40 -12.12
C ALA A 113 22.83 2.30 -12.39
N PRO A 114 23.59 1.47 -11.65
CA PRO A 114 25.00 1.29 -11.96
C PRO A 114 25.12 0.67 -13.36
N GLU A 115 25.82 1.37 -14.25
CA GLU A 115 26.23 0.80 -15.53
C GLU A 115 27.11 -0.42 -15.25
N ILE A 116 26.59 -1.61 -15.53
CA ILE A 116 27.39 -2.82 -15.58
C ILE A 116 28.18 -2.74 -16.90
N SER A 117 29.41 -2.24 -16.87
CA SER A 117 30.30 -2.39 -18.01
C SER A 117 30.68 -3.86 -18.14
N ALA A 118 30.22 -4.53 -19.19
CA ALA A 118 30.71 -5.85 -19.55
C ALA A 118 32.21 -5.76 -19.96
N PRO A 119 33.01 -6.79 -19.66
CA PRO A 119 34.42 -6.87 -20.05
C PRO A 119 34.62 -7.00 -21.58
#